data_AF-A0A930YS71-F1
#
_entry.id   AF-A0A930YS71-F1
#
_cell.length_a   1.000
_cell.length_b   1.000
_cell.length_c   1.000
_cell.angle_alpha   90.00
_cell.angle_beta   90.00
_cell.angle_gamma   90.00
#
_symmetry.space_group_name_H-M   'P 1'
#
loop_
_entity.id
_entity.type
_entity.pdbx_description
1 polymer ?
#
loop_
_entity_poly.entity_id
_entity_poly.type
_entity_poly.pdbx_seq_one_letter_code
_entity_poly.pdbx_strand_id
1 'polypeptide(L)'
;MATKKETDKKVVEKADHKDGEKTDKKSKKASGSAKKSAAKESAAKKPVAKKVAAKKPVAKKVAAKKASTKKPVAKKASKEESPKEKASRGESSASVNPTKKDSKSKGLTAAQKKEIESFIESLSNPSRRRRQEAAHEIAEIAQTTPEAFEGRVEDLIDALYRPEAQTRWEILAALASLSESYGNEVIKAFDGAEASLFDDTSSTVRLAAFLFLTRYGATSQKHSDQAWPLLNEAIQCYHGDAEYYDMLVGTLNFAKGVVSKETKAALKERFAFDAENATGYIQKFSAEIVAAAQ
;
A
#
# COMPACT_ATOMS: atom_id res chain seq x y z
N MET A 1 41.08 48.38 -46.30
CA MET A 1 39.60 48.43 -46.37
C MET A 1 39.09 47.75 -45.10
N ALA A 2 38.90 48.42 -43.94
CA ALA A 2 37.83 49.37 -43.57
C ALA A 2 36.44 48.75 -43.82
N THR A 3 35.52 48.52 -42.88
CA THR A 3 35.10 49.21 -41.62
C THR A 3 34.33 48.23 -40.70
N LYS A 4 34.61 48.07 -39.39
CA LYS A 4 34.06 48.77 -38.18
C LYS A 4 32.52 48.75 -37.97
N LYS A 5 32.06 48.12 -36.88
CA LYS A 5 31.29 48.67 -35.71
C LYS A 5 30.85 47.51 -34.76
N GLU A 6 31.32 47.41 -33.50
CA GLU A 6 30.96 48.17 -32.26
C GLU A 6 29.69 47.60 -31.60
N THR A 7 29.79 46.61 -30.69
CA THR A 7 29.85 46.65 -29.20
C THR A 7 28.68 47.34 -28.48
N ASP A 8 28.02 46.63 -27.55
CA ASP A 8 27.87 47.14 -26.19
C ASP A 8 27.62 46.05 -25.13
N LYS A 9 28.40 46.15 -24.04
CA LYS A 9 28.30 45.40 -22.78
C LYS A 9 27.90 46.42 -21.71
N LYS A 10 26.94 46.11 -20.83
CA LYS A 10 26.74 46.89 -19.61
C LYS A 10 26.89 46.04 -18.35
N VAL A 11 27.89 46.39 -17.56
CA VAL A 11 28.22 45.87 -16.23
C VAL A 11 27.60 46.80 -15.17
N VAL A 12 27.14 46.14 -14.10
CA VAL A 12 26.94 46.53 -12.68
C VAL A 12 27.44 47.91 -12.24
N GLU A 13 26.63 48.62 -11.44
CA GLU A 13 27.15 49.43 -10.34
C GLU A 13 26.19 49.44 -9.13
N LYS A 14 26.81 49.40 -7.95
CA LYS A 14 26.26 49.32 -6.59
C LYS A 14 26.63 50.65 -5.93
N ALA A 15 25.72 51.31 -5.21
CA ALA A 15 26.05 52.46 -4.38
C ALA A 15 25.31 52.40 -3.04
N ASP A 16 26.10 52.32 -1.98
CA ASP A 16 25.75 52.62 -0.59
C ASP A 16 25.80 54.14 -0.35
N HIS A 17 24.85 54.70 0.39
CA HIS A 17 25.11 55.83 1.31
C HIS A 17 24.06 55.95 2.42
N LYS A 18 24.49 56.65 3.47
CA LYS A 18 24.15 56.53 4.90
C LYS A 18 23.48 57.82 5.42
N ASP A 19 23.04 57.76 6.68
CA ASP A 19 22.64 58.85 7.61
C ASP A 19 21.20 59.40 7.41
N GLY A 20 20.34 59.61 8.41
CA GLY A 20 20.46 59.63 9.86
C GLY A 20 20.00 60.99 10.40
N GLU A 21 18.72 61.19 10.77
CA GLU A 21 18.33 62.28 11.70
C GLU A 21 16.97 62.03 12.40
N LYS A 22 16.93 62.39 13.69
CA LYS A 22 15.81 62.38 14.65
C LYS A 22 14.98 63.67 14.52
N THR A 23 13.68 63.58 14.87
CA THR A 23 12.86 64.49 15.71
C THR A 23 11.39 64.04 15.56
N ASP A 24 10.44 64.07 16.50
CA ASP A 24 10.33 64.72 17.78
C ASP A 24 9.22 64.09 18.66
N LYS A 25 9.31 64.34 19.96
CA LYS A 25 8.29 64.07 21.01
C LYS A 25 7.02 64.91 20.77
N LYS A 26 5.85 64.42 21.23
CA LYS A 26 5.17 64.92 22.46
C LYS A 26 3.74 64.41 22.61
N SER A 27 3.50 63.86 23.79
CA SER A 27 2.23 63.41 24.37
C SER A 27 1.23 64.54 24.64
N LYS A 28 -0.06 64.21 24.74
CA LYS A 28 -0.94 64.86 25.74
C LYS A 28 -2.01 63.89 26.29
N LYS A 29 -2.17 64.03 27.61
CA LYS A 29 -2.86 63.23 28.64
C LYS A 29 -4.21 63.88 28.96
N ALA A 30 -5.23 63.12 29.40
CA ALA A 30 -5.90 63.14 30.74
C ALA A 30 -7.35 62.64 30.53
N SER A 31 -8.11 62.06 31.48
CA SER A 31 -8.16 62.01 32.96
C SER A 31 -9.05 60.79 33.38
N GLY A 32 -8.77 59.99 34.42
CA GLY A 32 -9.26 60.12 35.83
C GLY A 32 -10.70 59.56 36.02
N SER A 33 -11.12 58.71 36.98
CA SER A 33 -10.66 58.37 38.35
C SER A 33 -11.28 57.06 38.90
N ALA A 34 -10.46 56.32 39.66
CA ALA A 34 -10.67 55.62 40.95
C ALA A 34 -11.89 54.71 41.30
N LYS A 35 -11.61 53.44 41.68
CA LYS A 35 -11.80 52.91 43.06
C LYS A 35 -10.96 51.63 43.31
N LYS A 36 -10.47 51.47 44.54
CA LYS A 36 -9.45 50.52 45.05
C LYS A 36 -10.02 49.64 46.17
N SER A 37 -9.65 48.35 46.22
CA SER A 37 -9.36 47.49 47.41
C SER A 37 -9.44 46.00 47.00
N ALA A 38 -8.65 45.02 47.44
CA ALA A 38 -7.49 44.87 48.32
C ALA A 38 -6.85 43.49 48.01
N ALA A 39 -5.58 43.30 48.35
CA ALA A 39 -4.78 42.11 48.06
C ALA A 39 -4.98 40.95 49.06
N LYS A 40 -4.80 39.70 48.59
CA LYS A 40 -4.02 38.69 49.34
C LYS A 40 -3.43 37.61 48.42
N GLU A 41 -2.18 37.33 48.72
CA GLU A 41 -1.17 36.47 48.13
C GLU A 41 -1.41 34.97 48.36
N SER A 42 -1.01 34.12 47.39
CA SER A 42 -0.24 32.89 47.68
C SER A 42 0.28 32.27 46.36
N ALA A 43 1.61 32.16 46.28
CA ALA A 43 2.36 31.59 45.17
C ALA A 43 2.34 30.05 45.15
N ALA A 44 2.34 29.44 43.96
CA ALA A 44 2.72 28.04 43.78
C ALA A 44 3.57 27.87 42.51
N LYS A 45 4.81 27.46 42.78
CA LYS A 45 6.00 27.18 41.97
C LYS A 45 5.77 26.40 40.65
N LYS A 46 6.41 26.85 39.58
CA LYS A 46 6.84 26.01 38.44
C LYS A 46 7.90 25.00 38.89
N PRO A 47 7.87 23.73 38.46
CA PRO A 47 9.02 22.85 38.60
C PRO A 47 9.93 22.93 37.36
N VAL A 48 11.23 23.03 37.67
CA VAL A 48 12.38 22.93 36.77
C VAL A 48 12.68 21.46 36.46
N ALA A 49 13.22 21.24 35.27
CA ALA A 49 13.68 19.99 34.68
C ALA A 49 14.40 19.02 35.63
N LYS A 50 14.07 17.73 35.53
CA LYS A 50 14.93 16.61 35.92
C LYS A 50 15.09 15.62 34.76
N LYS A 51 16.32 15.56 34.28
CA LYS A 51 16.91 14.54 33.42
C LYS A 51 16.81 13.18 34.12
N VAL A 52 16.23 12.17 33.46
CA VAL A 52 16.33 10.77 33.89
C VAL A 52 16.80 9.92 32.71
N ALA A 53 17.80 9.11 33.03
CA ALA A 53 18.64 8.33 32.14
C ALA A 53 17.91 7.19 31.43
N ALA A 54 18.42 6.87 30.24
CA ALA A 54 18.11 5.71 29.44
C ALA A 54 18.25 4.39 30.23
N LYS A 55 17.23 3.53 30.14
CA LYS A 55 17.34 2.10 30.43
C LYS A 55 17.05 1.31 29.15
N LYS A 56 18.09 0.64 28.64
CA LYS A 56 18.01 -0.44 27.65
C LYS A 56 17.13 -1.58 28.18
N PRO A 57 16.26 -2.19 27.37
CA PRO A 57 15.81 -3.55 27.63
C PRO A 57 16.87 -4.57 27.19
N VAL A 58 17.20 -5.46 28.11
CA VAL A 58 18.17 -6.56 27.97
C VAL A 58 17.56 -7.68 27.15
N ALA A 59 18.29 -8.13 26.13
CA ALA A 59 17.99 -9.32 25.34
C ALA A 59 18.01 -10.59 26.19
N LYS A 60 16.91 -11.34 26.22
CA LYS A 60 16.90 -12.74 26.68
C LYS A 60 17.01 -13.68 25.49
N LYS A 61 18.23 -14.16 25.33
CA LYS A 61 18.68 -15.25 24.46
C LYS A 61 18.05 -16.56 24.94
N VAL A 62 17.23 -17.22 24.11
CA VAL A 62 16.91 -18.63 24.26
C VAL A 62 17.60 -19.38 23.13
N ALA A 63 18.49 -20.28 23.53
CA ALA A 63 19.40 -21.00 22.65
C ALA A 63 18.68 -22.10 21.86
N ALA A 64 19.07 -22.24 20.60
CA ALA A 64 18.77 -23.37 19.74
C ALA A 64 19.41 -24.66 20.29
N LYS A 65 18.64 -25.75 20.31
CA LYS A 65 19.18 -27.12 20.26
C LYS A 65 18.66 -27.79 18.99
N LYS A 66 19.56 -27.97 18.02
CA LYS A 66 19.44 -28.98 16.98
C LYS A 66 19.65 -30.36 17.63
N ALA A 67 18.80 -31.32 17.30
CA ALA A 67 19.14 -32.73 17.38
C ALA A 67 18.62 -33.43 16.12
N SER A 68 19.57 -33.89 15.33
CA SER A 68 19.44 -34.69 14.13
C SER A 68 19.09 -36.13 14.50
N THR A 69 18.18 -36.78 13.77
CA THR A 69 18.15 -38.24 13.64
C THR A 69 18.03 -38.64 12.17
N LYS A 70 19.10 -39.25 11.66
CA LYS A 70 19.13 -39.99 10.40
C LYS A 70 19.07 -41.49 10.70
N LYS A 71 18.40 -42.20 9.78
CA LYS A 71 18.56 -43.63 9.36
C LYS A 71 17.90 -44.73 10.23
N PRO A 72 17.67 -45.94 9.65
CA PRO A 72 17.32 -46.28 8.26
C PRO A 72 16.15 -47.27 8.15
N VAL A 73 15.42 -47.31 7.02
CA VAL A 73 14.66 -48.51 6.61
C VAL A 73 15.43 -49.20 5.49
N ALA A 74 15.52 -50.52 5.64
CA ALA A 74 16.37 -51.43 4.89
C ALA A 74 15.82 -51.79 3.51
N LYS A 75 16.77 -52.18 2.66
CA LYS A 75 16.69 -52.75 1.31
C LYS A 75 15.66 -53.88 1.16
N LYS A 76 15.06 -53.97 -0.04
CA LYS A 76 15.02 -55.25 -0.79
C LYS A 76 15.03 -55.00 -2.31
N ALA A 77 15.96 -55.68 -2.97
CA ALA A 77 16.21 -55.73 -4.42
C ALA A 77 15.08 -56.51 -5.15
N SER A 78 14.88 -56.38 -6.48
CA SER A 78 15.53 -57.15 -7.57
C SER A 78 15.01 -56.57 -8.92
N LYS A 79 15.83 -56.11 -9.89
CA LYS A 79 16.48 -56.79 -11.05
C LYS A 79 15.53 -57.34 -12.14
N GLU A 80 15.71 -56.80 -13.38
CA GLU A 80 15.43 -57.25 -14.79
C GLU A 80 14.15 -58.08 -15.09
N GLU A 81 13.44 -58.00 -16.22
CA GLU A 81 13.80 -57.86 -17.64
C GLU A 81 12.49 -57.62 -18.47
N SER A 82 12.59 -57.21 -19.74
CA SER A 82 11.47 -56.93 -20.68
C SER A 82 10.74 -58.21 -21.18
N PRO A 83 9.54 -58.16 -21.82
CA PRO A 83 9.47 -57.90 -23.27
C PRO A 83 8.14 -57.34 -23.87
N LYS A 84 8.28 -56.79 -25.09
CA LYS A 84 7.38 -56.73 -26.29
C LYS A 84 5.85 -56.57 -26.19
N GLU A 85 5.41 -55.49 -26.88
CA GLU A 85 4.48 -55.47 -28.03
C GLU A 85 3.01 -55.89 -27.82
N LYS A 86 2.10 -54.90 -27.89
CA LYS A 86 0.95 -54.95 -28.81
C LYS A 86 0.27 -53.59 -28.98
N ALA A 87 0.01 -53.27 -30.25
CA ALA A 87 -0.80 -52.16 -30.70
C ALA A 87 -2.29 -52.35 -30.36
N SER A 88 -2.94 -51.27 -29.96
CA SER A 88 -4.36 -50.99 -30.22
C SER A 88 -4.52 -49.47 -30.13
N ARG A 89 -4.60 -48.82 -31.28
CA ARG A 89 -5.86 -48.32 -31.87
C ARG A 89 -6.27 -47.01 -31.20
N GLY A 90 -6.01 -45.93 -31.93
CA GLY A 90 -6.46 -44.61 -31.57
C GLY A 90 -7.99 -44.55 -31.48
N GLU A 91 -8.47 -43.81 -30.48
CA GLU A 91 -9.78 -43.21 -30.52
C GLU A 91 -9.61 -41.70 -30.44
N SER A 92 -10.21 -41.09 -31.44
CA SER A 92 -10.34 -39.67 -31.65
C SER A 92 -11.14 -39.05 -30.51
N SER A 93 -10.61 -37.95 -29.97
CA SER A 93 -11.33 -36.73 -29.60
C SER A 93 -12.86 -36.85 -29.46
N ALA A 94 -13.33 -37.07 -28.23
CA ALA A 94 -14.64 -36.57 -27.82
C ALA A 94 -14.42 -35.26 -27.06
N SER A 95 -14.70 -34.17 -27.76
CA SER A 95 -14.80 -32.82 -27.22
C SER A 95 -15.87 -32.79 -26.12
N VAL A 96 -15.44 -32.80 -24.85
CA VAL A 96 -16.30 -32.44 -23.73
C VAL A 96 -16.34 -30.92 -23.66
N ASN A 97 -17.33 -30.39 -24.38
CA ASN A 97 -17.85 -29.05 -24.27
C ASN A 97 -18.05 -28.70 -22.78
N PRO A 98 -17.47 -27.62 -22.24
CA PRO A 98 -17.84 -27.17 -20.91
C PRO A 98 -19.26 -26.63 -21.00
N THR A 99 -20.20 -27.41 -20.44
CA THR A 99 -21.54 -26.95 -20.16
C THR A 99 -21.46 -25.63 -19.43
N LYS A 100 -22.02 -24.58 -20.04
CA LYS A 100 -22.35 -23.32 -19.40
C LYS A 100 -23.00 -23.63 -18.06
N LYS A 101 -22.27 -23.39 -16.98
CA LYS A 101 -22.85 -23.26 -15.66
C LYS A 101 -23.50 -21.88 -15.65
N ASP A 102 -24.76 -21.84 -16.06
CA ASP A 102 -25.66 -20.72 -15.82
C ASP A 102 -25.75 -20.55 -14.30
N SER A 103 -24.76 -19.86 -13.75
CA SER A 103 -24.70 -19.43 -12.36
C SER A 103 -25.63 -18.24 -12.27
N LYS A 104 -26.93 -18.52 -12.28
CA LYS A 104 -27.96 -17.53 -12.01
C LYS A 104 -27.61 -16.93 -10.65
N SER A 105 -27.13 -15.70 -10.64
CA SER A 105 -26.82 -14.93 -9.44
C SER A 105 -28.08 -14.91 -8.57
N LYS A 106 -28.08 -15.75 -7.54
CA LYS A 106 -29.14 -15.74 -6.54
C LYS A 106 -28.87 -14.48 -5.73
N GLY A 107 -29.51 -13.37 -6.12
CA GLY A 107 -29.30 -12.07 -5.49
C GLY A 107 -29.39 -12.15 -3.97
N LEU A 108 -28.65 -11.27 -3.29
CA LEU A 108 -28.55 -11.24 -1.83
C LEU A 108 -29.92 -11.23 -1.15
N THR A 109 -30.07 -12.06 -0.13
CA THR A 109 -31.26 -12.06 0.73
C THR A 109 -31.33 -10.77 1.55
N ALA A 110 -32.54 -10.38 1.98
CA ALA A 110 -32.73 -9.20 2.83
C ALA A 110 -31.94 -9.29 4.15
N ALA A 111 -31.79 -10.50 4.70
CA ALA A 111 -31.00 -10.74 5.90
C ALA A 111 -29.51 -10.43 5.68
N GLN A 112 -28.94 -10.92 4.57
CA GLN A 112 -27.54 -10.65 4.22
C GLN A 112 -27.29 -9.17 3.97
N LYS A 113 -28.20 -8.47 3.27
CA LYS A 113 -28.08 -7.02 3.05
C LYS A 113 -28.04 -6.25 4.38
N LYS A 114 -28.94 -6.59 5.31
CA LYS A 114 -29.00 -5.98 6.64
C LYS A 114 -27.75 -6.28 7.48
N GLU A 115 -27.21 -7.48 7.36
CA GLU A 115 -25.97 -7.86 8.04
C GLU A 115 -24.77 -7.05 7.53
N ILE A 116 -24.64 -6.90 6.21
CA ILE A 116 -23.59 -6.07 5.60
C ILE A 116 -23.73 -4.60 6.03
N GLU A 117 -24.95 -4.07 6.04
CA GLU A 117 -25.21 -2.72 6.54
C GLU A 117 -24.77 -2.56 8.00
N SER A 118 -25.07 -3.53 8.86
CA SER A 118 -24.63 -3.56 10.25
C SER A 118 -23.10 -3.60 10.40
N PHE A 119 -22.40 -4.31 9.52
CA PHE A 119 -20.93 -4.30 9.53
C PHE A 119 -20.38 -2.94 9.11
N ILE A 120 -20.93 -2.33 8.07
CA ILE A 120 -20.52 -1.01 7.60
C ILE A 120 -20.73 0.05 8.69
N GLU A 121 -21.88 0.06 9.36
CA GLU A 121 -22.12 0.93 10.51
C GLU A 121 -21.10 0.70 11.64
N SER A 122 -20.71 -0.56 11.85
CA SER A 122 -19.75 -0.95 12.88
C SER A 122 -18.32 -0.47 12.61
N LEU A 123 -17.97 -0.05 11.38
CA LEU A 123 -16.68 0.58 11.06
C LEU A 123 -16.49 1.95 11.74
N SER A 124 -17.59 2.58 12.17
CA SER A 124 -17.58 3.84 12.93
C SER A 124 -17.85 3.64 14.43
N ASN A 125 -17.89 2.38 14.90
CA ASN A 125 -18.13 2.07 16.30
C ASN A 125 -16.97 2.59 17.19
N PRO A 126 -17.22 3.15 18.39
CA PRO A 126 -16.15 3.60 19.28
C PRO A 126 -15.20 2.47 19.73
N SER A 127 -15.69 1.22 19.78
CA SER A 127 -14.86 0.07 20.12
C SER A 127 -13.93 -0.30 18.97
N ARG A 128 -12.62 -0.19 19.22
CA ARG A 128 -11.54 -0.70 18.37
C ARG A 128 -11.85 -2.11 17.85
N ARG A 129 -12.17 -3.01 18.79
CA ARG A 129 -12.40 -4.43 18.50
C ARG A 129 -13.56 -4.63 17.53
N ARG A 130 -14.66 -3.89 17.71
CA ARG A 130 -15.83 -3.99 16.82
C ARG A 130 -15.53 -3.53 15.40
N ARG A 131 -14.73 -2.46 15.24
CA ARG A 131 -14.26 -2.03 13.91
C ARG A 131 -13.42 -3.10 13.22
N GLN A 132 -12.54 -3.78 13.97
CA GLN A 132 -11.68 -4.83 13.43
C GLN A 132 -12.46 -6.07 13.02
N GLU A 133 -13.40 -6.52 13.87
CA GLU A 133 -14.31 -7.63 13.57
C GLU A 133 -15.16 -7.31 12.33
N ALA A 134 -15.75 -6.12 12.26
CA ALA A 134 -16.53 -5.71 11.09
C ALA A 134 -15.69 -5.62 9.80
N ALA A 135 -14.49 -5.06 9.86
CA ALA A 135 -13.61 -4.94 8.70
C ALA A 135 -13.18 -6.32 8.16
N HIS A 136 -12.93 -7.29 9.05
CA HIS A 136 -12.61 -8.66 8.67
C HIS A 136 -13.77 -9.34 7.92
N GLU A 137 -14.99 -9.28 8.47
CA GLU A 137 -16.18 -9.84 7.80
C GLU A 137 -16.42 -9.17 6.44
N ILE A 138 -16.23 -7.85 6.36
CA ILE A 138 -16.34 -7.09 5.10
C ILE A 138 -15.33 -7.59 4.07
N ALA A 139 -14.08 -7.86 4.45
CA ALA A 139 -13.06 -8.37 3.55
C ALA A 139 -13.42 -9.76 2.98
N GLU A 140 -13.92 -10.67 3.83
CA GLU A 140 -14.37 -12.01 3.38
C GLU A 140 -15.58 -11.93 2.44
N ILE A 141 -16.56 -11.07 2.75
CA ILE A 141 -17.74 -10.88 1.90
C ILE A 141 -17.33 -10.25 0.58
N ALA A 142 -16.47 -9.23 0.57
CA ALA A 142 -16.03 -8.56 -0.66
C ALA A 142 -15.28 -9.51 -1.61
N GLN A 143 -14.56 -10.49 -1.07
CA GLN A 143 -13.87 -11.51 -1.86
C GLN A 143 -14.81 -12.45 -2.60
N THR A 144 -15.97 -12.77 -2.00
CA THR A 144 -16.87 -13.82 -2.49
C THR A 144 -18.17 -13.30 -3.11
N THR A 145 -18.64 -12.14 -2.67
CA THR A 145 -19.90 -11.50 -3.07
C THR A 145 -19.69 -9.98 -3.24
N PRO A 146 -18.85 -9.55 -4.21
CA PRO A 146 -18.54 -8.14 -4.42
C PRO A 146 -19.79 -7.30 -4.70
N GLU A 147 -20.81 -7.87 -5.38
CA GLU A 147 -22.07 -7.19 -5.70
C GLU A 147 -22.83 -6.67 -4.48
N ALA A 148 -22.49 -7.18 -3.28
CA ALA A 148 -23.12 -6.77 -2.04
C ALA A 148 -22.71 -5.35 -1.57
N PHE A 149 -21.66 -4.78 -2.17
CA PHE A 149 -21.14 -3.46 -1.85
C PHE A 149 -21.60 -2.38 -2.85
N GLU A 150 -22.56 -2.68 -3.71
CA GLU A 150 -23.16 -1.68 -4.60
C GLU A 150 -23.68 -0.47 -3.79
N GLY A 151 -23.17 0.72 -4.12
CA GLY A 151 -23.50 1.96 -3.42
C GLY A 151 -22.85 2.15 -2.05
N ARG A 152 -21.92 1.27 -1.63
CA ARG A 152 -21.27 1.29 -0.30
C ARG A 152 -19.75 1.40 -0.33
N VAL A 153 -19.14 1.52 -1.52
CA VAL A 153 -17.68 1.61 -1.68
C VAL A 153 -17.10 2.81 -0.91
N GLU A 154 -17.79 3.96 -0.93
CA GLU A 154 -17.34 5.17 -0.21
C GLU A 154 -17.25 4.96 1.32
N ASP A 155 -18.14 4.15 1.89
CA ASP A 155 -18.09 3.83 3.33
C ASP A 155 -16.81 3.05 3.68
N LEU A 156 -16.36 2.19 2.77
CA LEU A 156 -15.09 1.48 2.93
C LEU A 156 -13.91 2.45 2.79
N ILE A 157 -13.98 3.38 1.85
CA ILE A 157 -12.93 4.41 1.66
C ILE A 157 -12.76 5.27 2.92
N ASP A 158 -13.87 5.72 3.55
CA ASP A 158 -13.81 6.44 4.83
C ASP A 158 -13.11 5.64 5.94
N ALA A 159 -13.30 4.32 5.94
CA ALA A 159 -12.71 3.44 6.94
C ALA A 159 -11.18 3.27 6.82
N LEU A 160 -10.56 3.68 5.69
CA LEU A 160 -9.10 3.76 5.57
C LEU A 160 -8.47 4.75 6.56
N TYR A 161 -9.25 5.69 7.09
CA TYR A 161 -8.76 6.69 8.04
C TYR A 161 -8.93 6.28 9.51
N ARG A 162 -9.27 5.01 9.78
CA ARG A 162 -9.27 4.49 11.16
C ARG A 162 -7.84 4.34 11.68
N PRO A 163 -7.58 4.62 12.97
CA PRO A 163 -6.22 4.63 13.52
C PRO A 163 -5.61 3.22 13.61
N GLU A 164 -6.42 2.17 13.62
CA GLU A 164 -5.94 0.80 13.67
C GLU A 164 -5.39 0.31 12.33
N ALA A 165 -4.15 -0.19 12.35
CA ALA A 165 -3.57 -0.90 11.21
C ALA A 165 -4.50 -2.01 10.67
N GLN A 166 -5.11 -2.81 11.57
CA GLN A 166 -5.98 -3.91 11.16
C GLN A 166 -7.18 -3.46 10.35
N THR A 167 -7.90 -2.45 10.82
CA THR A 167 -9.06 -1.96 10.07
C THR A 167 -8.62 -1.46 8.69
N ARG A 168 -7.48 -0.76 8.59
CA ARG A 168 -6.97 -0.30 7.29
C ARG A 168 -6.63 -1.43 6.35
N TRP A 169 -5.86 -2.45 6.78
CA TRP A 169 -5.45 -3.52 5.86
C TRP A 169 -6.62 -4.40 5.40
N GLU A 170 -7.60 -4.67 6.28
CA GLU A 170 -8.78 -5.47 5.92
C GLU A 170 -9.63 -4.70 4.89
N ILE A 171 -9.80 -3.39 5.09
CA ILE A 171 -10.52 -2.53 4.15
C ILE A 171 -9.80 -2.43 2.81
N LEU A 172 -8.47 -2.32 2.80
CA LEU A 172 -7.68 -2.38 1.56
C LEU A 172 -7.85 -3.72 0.84
N ALA A 173 -7.90 -4.84 1.57
CA ALA A 173 -8.17 -6.16 0.99
C ALA A 173 -9.60 -6.26 0.40
N ALA A 174 -10.59 -5.65 1.06
CA ALA A 174 -11.95 -5.53 0.53
C ALA A 174 -11.96 -4.72 -0.78
N LEU A 175 -11.38 -3.51 -0.78
CA LEU A 175 -11.29 -2.64 -1.96
C LEU A 175 -10.52 -3.29 -3.12
N ALA A 176 -9.49 -4.09 -2.83
CA ALA A 176 -8.81 -4.90 -3.84
C ALA A 176 -9.78 -5.87 -4.51
N SER A 177 -10.60 -6.59 -3.73
CA SER A 177 -11.59 -7.53 -4.25
C SER A 177 -12.68 -6.84 -5.08
N LEU A 178 -13.06 -5.62 -4.71
CA LEU A 178 -14.06 -4.82 -5.41
C LEU A 178 -13.56 -4.16 -6.70
N SER A 179 -12.24 -4.12 -6.93
CA SER A 179 -11.64 -3.35 -8.03
C SER A 179 -12.12 -3.75 -9.43
N GLU A 180 -12.44 -5.03 -9.65
CA GLU A 180 -12.90 -5.53 -10.96
C GLU A 180 -14.32 -5.05 -11.30
N SER A 181 -15.20 -4.93 -10.31
CA SER A 181 -16.59 -4.52 -10.50
C SER A 181 -16.83 -3.03 -10.29
N TYR A 182 -16.00 -2.37 -9.47
CA TYR A 182 -16.22 -1.01 -8.97
C TYR A 182 -15.00 -0.10 -9.17
N GLY A 183 -14.22 -0.31 -10.22
CA GLY A 183 -12.99 0.46 -10.46
C GLY A 183 -13.19 1.99 -10.53
N ASN A 184 -14.34 2.46 -11.00
CA ASN A 184 -14.64 3.90 -11.08
C ASN A 184 -14.89 4.54 -9.71
N GLU A 185 -15.37 3.77 -8.73
CA GLU A 185 -15.57 4.22 -7.35
C GLU A 185 -14.29 4.03 -6.54
N VAL A 186 -13.67 2.86 -6.66
CA VAL A 186 -12.50 2.44 -5.88
C VAL A 186 -11.27 3.32 -6.12
N ILE A 187 -11.15 3.97 -7.27
CA ILE A 187 -10.07 4.96 -7.53
C ILE A 187 -10.01 6.07 -6.48
N LYS A 188 -11.14 6.44 -5.86
CA LYS A 188 -11.18 7.47 -4.81
C LYS A 188 -10.48 7.04 -3.52
N ALA A 189 -10.15 5.76 -3.39
CA ALA A 189 -9.35 5.23 -2.29
C ALA A 189 -7.85 5.60 -2.39
N PHE A 190 -7.39 6.18 -3.51
CA PHE A 190 -5.96 6.37 -3.78
C PHE A 190 -5.23 7.19 -2.72
N ASP A 191 -5.81 8.28 -2.23
CA ASP A 191 -5.19 9.09 -1.16
C ASP A 191 -4.98 8.26 0.12
N GLY A 192 -6.00 7.48 0.52
CA GLY A 192 -5.92 6.59 1.68
C GLY A 192 -4.99 5.40 1.46
N ALA A 193 -4.92 4.88 0.23
CA ALA A 193 -4.02 3.81 -0.16
C ALA A 193 -2.57 4.29 -0.19
N GLU A 194 -2.27 5.47 -0.71
CA GLU A 194 -0.92 6.07 -0.70
C GLU A 194 -0.44 6.31 0.72
N ALA A 195 -1.26 6.89 1.59
CA ALA A 195 -0.93 7.06 3.00
C ALA A 195 -0.64 5.71 3.69
N SER A 196 -1.36 4.66 3.30
CA SER A 196 -1.15 3.29 3.81
C SER A 196 0.09 2.61 3.19
N LEU A 197 0.39 2.90 1.93
CA LEU A 197 1.52 2.35 1.17
C LEU A 197 2.86 2.77 1.79
N PHE A 198 2.90 3.96 2.39
CA PHE A 198 4.05 4.53 3.08
C PHE A 198 3.92 4.58 4.61
N ASP A 199 3.10 3.68 5.18
CA ASP A 199 2.96 3.51 6.63
C ASP A 199 4.29 3.04 7.26
N ASP A 200 4.82 3.84 8.19
CA ASP A 200 6.10 3.60 8.86
C ASP A 200 6.00 2.59 10.02
N THR A 201 4.78 2.23 10.43
CA THR A 201 4.52 1.39 11.60
C THR A 201 4.09 -0.03 11.27
N SER A 202 3.53 -0.28 10.09
CA SER A 202 2.92 -1.57 9.75
C SER A 202 3.20 -2.01 8.32
N SER A 203 4.10 -2.99 8.16
CA SER A 203 4.33 -3.66 6.87
C SER A 203 3.08 -4.36 6.32
N THR A 204 2.17 -4.82 7.18
CA THR A 204 0.89 -5.40 6.75
C THR A 204 0.00 -4.37 6.06
N VAL A 205 -0.06 -3.13 6.56
CA VAL A 205 -0.81 -2.04 5.92
C VAL A 205 -0.18 -1.66 4.58
N ARG A 206 1.17 -1.55 4.54
CA ARG A 206 1.90 -1.29 3.29
C ARG A 206 1.62 -2.35 2.23
N LEU A 207 1.74 -3.63 2.61
CA LEU A 207 1.48 -4.74 1.70
C LEU A 207 0.04 -4.73 1.21
N ALA A 208 -0.94 -4.51 2.08
CA ALA A 208 -2.34 -4.46 1.67
C ALA A 208 -2.62 -3.31 0.68
N ALA A 209 -2.01 -2.13 0.88
CA ALA A 209 -2.11 -1.02 -0.05
C ALA A 209 -1.47 -1.34 -1.41
N PHE A 210 -0.30 -1.98 -1.39
CA PHE A 210 0.37 -2.43 -2.60
C PHE A 210 -0.47 -3.46 -3.39
N LEU A 211 -1.03 -4.45 -2.69
CA LEU A 211 -1.89 -5.48 -3.29
C LEU A 211 -3.20 -4.90 -3.81
N PHE A 212 -3.75 -3.91 -3.13
CA PHE A 212 -4.89 -3.13 -3.63
C PHE A 212 -4.55 -2.43 -4.95
N LEU A 213 -3.47 -1.67 -5.01
CA LEU A 213 -3.06 -0.92 -6.21
C LEU A 213 -2.73 -1.84 -7.39
N THR A 214 -2.04 -2.96 -7.15
CA THR A 214 -1.75 -3.95 -8.21
C THR A 214 -3.02 -4.59 -8.75
N ARG A 215 -3.98 -4.92 -7.88
CA ARG A 215 -5.26 -5.51 -8.31
C ARG A 215 -6.12 -4.50 -9.06
N TYR A 216 -6.20 -3.26 -8.58
CA TYR A 216 -6.84 -2.16 -9.29
C TYR A 216 -6.22 -1.95 -10.67
N GLY A 217 -4.90 -1.79 -10.74
CA GLY A 217 -4.18 -1.56 -11.98
C GLY A 217 -4.36 -2.66 -13.01
N ALA A 218 -4.56 -3.91 -12.57
CA ALA A 218 -4.70 -5.07 -13.46
C ALA A 218 -6.04 -5.12 -14.24
N THR A 219 -6.99 -4.24 -13.94
CA THR A 219 -8.36 -4.33 -14.47
C THR A 219 -8.57 -3.58 -15.79
N SER A 220 -7.75 -2.57 -16.10
CA SER A 220 -7.81 -1.85 -17.38
C SER A 220 -6.52 -1.07 -17.65
N GLN A 221 -6.28 -0.74 -18.92
CA GLN A 221 -5.10 0.06 -19.32
C GLN A 221 -5.05 1.40 -18.58
N LYS A 222 -6.20 2.10 -18.48
CA LYS A 222 -6.31 3.35 -17.74
C LYS A 222 -5.94 3.17 -16.26
N HIS A 223 -6.47 2.12 -15.62
CA HIS A 223 -6.17 1.85 -14.21
C HIS A 223 -4.70 1.51 -14.01
N SER A 224 -4.09 0.80 -14.95
CA SER A 224 -2.66 0.47 -14.89
C SER A 224 -1.79 1.72 -14.92
N ASP A 225 -2.11 2.70 -15.77
CA ASP A 225 -1.38 3.97 -15.86
C ASP A 225 -1.55 4.81 -14.59
N GLN A 226 -2.70 4.72 -13.92
CA GLN A 226 -2.98 5.43 -12.67
C GLN A 226 -2.25 4.80 -11.47
N ALA A 227 -2.21 3.46 -11.38
CA ALA A 227 -1.59 2.76 -10.27
C ALA A 227 -0.05 2.73 -10.35
N TRP A 228 0.49 2.68 -11.56
CA TRP A 228 1.92 2.43 -11.78
C TRP A 228 2.87 3.41 -11.07
N PRO A 229 2.64 4.73 -11.05
CA PRO A 229 3.55 5.66 -10.37
C PRO A 229 3.78 5.32 -8.89
N LEU A 230 2.70 5.04 -8.15
CA LEU A 230 2.75 4.66 -6.73
C LEU A 230 3.40 3.28 -6.53
N LEU A 231 3.06 2.31 -7.39
CA LEU A 231 3.65 0.98 -7.34
C LEU A 231 5.16 1.02 -7.60
N ASN A 232 5.59 1.78 -8.60
CA ASN A 232 7.00 1.91 -8.95
C ASN A 232 7.80 2.51 -7.79
N GLU A 233 7.30 3.57 -7.15
CA GLU A 233 7.95 4.13 -5.96
C GLU A 233 8.02 3.11 -4.81
N ALA A 234 6.90 2.44 -4.49
CA ALA A 234 6.87 1.44 -3.42
C ALA A 234 7.81 0.26 -3.65
N ILE A 235 7.93 -0.25 -4.88
CA ILE A 235 8.91 -1.30 -5.23
C ILE A 235 10.34 -0.82 -4.92
N GLN A 236 10.62 0.48 -5.00
CA GLN A 236 11.95 1.03 -4.73
C GLN A 236 12.20 1.16 -3.23
N CYS A 237 11.20 1.66 -2.51
CA CYS A 237 11.25 1.83 -1.07
C CYS A 237 11.44 0.51 -0.33
N TYR A 238 10.76 -0.54 -0.77
CA TYR A 238 10.66 -1.81 -0.03
C TYR A 238 11.48 -2.95 -0.65
N HIS A 239 12.41 -2.64 -1.56
CA HIS A 239 13.24 -3.68 -2.18
C HIS A 239 14.07 -4.40 -1.12
N GLY A 240 13.83 -5.71 -0.98
CA GLY A 240 14.52 -6.56 0.00
C GLY A 240 13.88 -6.59 1.39
N ASP A 241 12.79 -5.85 1.62
CA ASP A 241 12.01 -5.95 2.85
C ASP A 241 11.29 -7.31 2.95
N ALA A 242 10.83 -7.64 4.17
CA ALA A 242 10.22 -8.94 4.44
C ALA A 242 8.97 -9.22 3.59
N GLU A 243 8.16 -8.18 3.34
CA GLU A 243 6.96 -8.24 2.50
C GLU A 243 7.24 -8.16 1.00
N TYR A 244 8.48 -7.91 0.58
CA TYR A 244 8.82 -7.70 -0.84
C TYR A 244 8.50 -8.91 -1.71
N TYR A 245 8.60 -10.13 -1.15
CA TYR A 245 8.17 -11.35 -1.82
C TYR A 245 6.70 -11.26 -2.26
N ASP A 246 5.80 -10.87 -1.36
CA ASP A 246 4.37 -10.78 -1.65
C ASP A 246 4.06 -9.58 -2.56
N MET A 247 4.83 -8.49 -2.47
CA MET A 247 4.76 -7.38 -3.44
C MET A 247 5.15 -7.83 -4.85
N LEU A 248 6.17 -8.69 -5.00
CA LEU A 248 6.54 -9.26 -6.30
C LEU A 248 5.45 -10.20 -6.84
N VAL A 249 4.79 -10.97 -5.98
CA VAL A 249 3.60 -11.77 -6.37
C VAL A 249 2.49 -10.87 -6.90
N GLY A 250 2.17 -9.78 -6.19
CA GLY A 250 1.19 -8.78 -6.63
C GLY A 250 1.59 -8.14 -7.96
N THR A 251 2.85 -7.77 -8.12
CA THR A 251 3.38 -7.15 -9.34
C THR A 251 3.31 -8.08 -10.54
N LEU A 252 3.60 -9.37 -10.35
CA LEU A 252 3.46 -10.37 -11.41
C LEU A 252 2.00 -10.54 -11.85
N ASN A 253 1.06 -10.54 -10.91
CA ASN A 253 -0.36 -10.59 -11.23
C ASN A 253 -0.81 -9.31 -11.96
N PHE A 254 -0.30 -8.15 -11.54
CA PHE A 254 -0.52 -6.88 -12.24
C PHE A 254 -0.02 -6.94 -13.69
N ALA A 255 1.22 -7.37 -13.92
CA ALA A 255 1.82 -7.48 -15.25
C ALA A 255 1.06 -8.45 -16.18
N LYS A 256 0.41 -9.49 -15.62
CA LYS A 256 -0.44 -10.44 -16.35
C LYS A 256 -1.86 -9.93 -16.64
N GLY A 257 -2.26 -8.82 -16.02
CA GLY A 257 -3.58 -8.23 -16.17
C GLY A 257 -3.79 -7.44 -17.47
N VAL A 258 -4.87 -6.67 -17.50
CA VAL A 258 -5.19 -5.75 -18.60
C VAL A 258 -4.40 -4.45 -18.41
N VAL A 259 -3.15 -4.44 -18.85
CA VAL A 259 -2.19 -3.33 -18.66
C VAL A 259 -1.90 -2.62 -19.98
N SER A 260 -1.66 -1.30 -19.94
CA SER A 260 -1.28 -0.49 -21.11
C SER A 260 0.09 -0.88 -21.67
N LYS A 261 0.42 -0.44 -22.89
CA LYS A 261 1.74 -0.70 -23.48
C LYS A 261 2.83 0.08 -22.76
N GLU A 262 2.48 1.29 -22.34
CA GLU A 262 3.33 2.23 -21.62
C GLU A 262 3.72 1.65 -20.25
N THR A 263 2.74 1.18 -19.50
CA THR A 263 2.97 0.56 -18.19
C THR A 263 3.71 -0.78 -18.32
N LYS A 264 3.44 -1.58 -19.36
CA LYS A 264 4.25 -2.77 -19.67
C LYS A 264 5.72 -2.43 -19.94
N ALA A 265 5.98 -1.40 -20.75
CA ALA A 265 7.34 -0.95 -21.03
C ALA A 265 8.07 -0.51 -19.74
N ALA A 266 7.37 0.23 -18.87
CA ALA A 266 7.92 0.68 -17.59
C ALA A 266 8.16 -0.48 -16.61
N LEU A 267 7.28 -1.47 -16.55
CA LEU A 267 7.49 -2.71 -15.79
C LEU A 267 8.75 -3.44 -16.28
N LYS A 268 8.90 -3.59 -17.60
CA LYS A 268 10.08 -4.25 -18.18
C LYS A 268 11.37 -3.52 -17.81
N GLU A 269 11.39 -2.19 -17.96
CA GLU A 269 12.53 -1.36 -17.59
C GLU A 269 12.87 -1.52 -16.10
N ARG A 270 11.86 -1.49 -15.22
CA ARG A 270 12.04 -1.57 -13.78
C ARG A 270 12.67 -2.89 -13.33
N PHE A 271 12.25 -4.00 -13.93
CA PHE A 271 12.65 -5.34 -13.49
C PHE A 271 13.79 -5.95 -14.31
N ALA A 272 14.25 -5.30 -15.39
CA ALA A 272 15.32 -5.81 -16.25
C ALA A 272 16.63 -6.07 -15.48
N PHE A 273 17.07 -5.12 -14.66
CA PHE A 273 18.31 -5.25 -13.90
C PHE A 273 18.25 -6.44 -12.93
N ASP A 274 17.17 -6.56 -12.17
CA ASP A 274 17.02 -7.66 -11.20
C ASP A 274 16.83 -9.02 -11.88
N ALA A 275 16.19 -9.07 -13.05
CA ALA A 275 16.05 -10.31 -13.83
C ALA A 275 17.43 -10.88 -14.23
N GLU A 276 18.39 -10.02 -14.54
CA GLU A 276 19.74 -10.40 -14.94
C GLU A 276 20.70 -10.59 -13.76
N ASN A 277 20.58 -9.77 -12.72
CA ASN A 277 21.64 -9.61 -11.71
C ASN A 277 21.24 -10.01 -10.28
N ALA A 278 19.96 -10.07 -9.95
CA ALA A 278 19.53 -10.47 -8.62
C ALA A 278 19.73 -11.99 -8.41
N THR A 279 19.44 -12.47 -7.20
CA THR A 279 19.47 -13.90 -6.88
C THR A 279 18.19 -14.36 -6.20
N GLY A 280 17.96 -15.67 -6.18
CA GLY A 280 16.83 -16.27 -5.46
C GLY A 280 15.47 -15.84 -6.03
N TYR A 281 14.54 -15.53 -5.13
CA TYR A 281 13.16 -15.22 -5.54
C TYR A 281 13.05 -13.90 -6.30
N ILE A 282 13.88 -12.90 -5.98
CA ILE A 282 13.84 -11.59 -6.65
C ILE A 282 14.17 -11.75 -8.14
N GLN A 283 15.24 -12.49 -8.47
CA GLN A 283 15.61 -12.77 -9.85
C GLN A 283 14.48 -13.51 -10.59
N LYS A 284 13.93 -14.55 -9.96
CA LYS A 284 12.87 -15.37 -10.54
C LYS A 284 11.63 -14.54 -10.87
N PHE A 285 11.10 -13.78 -9.90
CA PHE A 285 9.93 -12.94 -10.14
C PHE A 285 10.22 -11.83 -11.14
N SER A 286 11.39 -11.20 -11.10
CA SER A 286 11.77 -10.14 -12.05
C SER A 286 11.79 -10.66 -13.48
N ALA A 287 12.35 -11.85 -13.72
CA ALA A 287 12.32 -12.50 -15.02
C ALA A 287 10.88 -12.84 -15.47
N GLU A 288 10.04 -13.34 -14.57
CA GLU A 288 8.63 -13.63 -14.87
C GLU A 288 7.81 -12.36 -15.16
N ILE A 289 8.07 -11.25 -14.44
CA ILE A 289 7.43 -9.94 -14.67
C ILE A 289 7.86 -9.38 -16.03
N VAL A 290 9.16 -9.39 -16.33
CA VAL A 290 9.69 -8.96 -17.64
C VAL A 290 9.07 -9.77 -18.78
N ALA A 291 8.88 -11.08 -18.60
CA ALA A 291 8.23 -11.94 -19.59
C ALA A 291 6.74 -11.63 -19.76
N ALA A 292 6.01 -11.36 -18.66
CA ALA A 292 4.60 -11.00 -18.71
C ALA A 292 4.36 -9.62 -19.36
N ALA A 293 5.34 -8.72 -19.24
CA ALA A 293 5.30 -7.37 -19.80
C ALA A 293 5.72 -7.28 -21.30
N GLN A 294 5.91 -8.41 -21.99
CA GLN A 294 6.18 -8.46 -23.43
C GLN A 294 4.93 -8.18 -24.28
#